data_AF-A0A2N5J414-F1
#
_entry.id   AF-A0A2N5J414-F1
#
_cell.length_a   1.000
_cell.length_b   1.000
_cell.length_c   1.000
_cell.angle_alpha   90.00
_cell.angle_beta   90.00
_cell.angle_gamma   90.00
#
_symmetry.space_group_name_H-M   'P 1'
#
loop_
_entity.id
_entity.type
_entity.pdbx_description
1 polymer ?
#
loop_
_entity_poly.entity_id
_entity_poly.type
_entity_poly.pdbx_seq_one_letter_code
_entity_poly.pdbx_strand_id
1 'polypeptide(L)'
;MHQHIRHIIMAIIGVIALLMAPAAMADEPTQPNEPEFIQVGPTLVESSLNIHTEQELTDFLLSSTPKDVWEDVDTGTITKVALHQDTGTPYIDYQSYCDTFTLCLMTPSGADVAGFKNAGIRAGRWGNVGQWRTLAIGGGQIRYSQNGHYVTTAKRGPWTWNKLSGTVDVVRVQIWD
;
A
#
# COMPACT_ATOMS: atom_id res chain seq x y z
N MET A 1 -56.85 67.67 31.30
CA MET A 1 -55.97 68.29 32.30
C MET A 1 -54.53 68.06 31.84
N HIS A 2 -53.85 69.14 31.45
CA HIS A 2 -52.41 69.42 31.40
C HIS A 2 -51.44 68.28 31.01
N GLN A 3 -50.77 68.38 29.84
CA GLN A 3 -49.34 68.76 29.69
C GLN A 3 -48.41 67.80 30.45
N HIS A 4 -47.45 67.10 29.83
CA HIS A 4 -46.20 67.70 29.37
C HIS A 4 -45.48 66.86 28.29
N ILE A 5 -45.12 67.57 27.22
CA ILE A 5 -44.02 67.30 26.28
C ILE A 5 -42.69 67.60 26.98
N ARG A 6 -41.61 66.85 26.68
CA ARG A 6 -40.15 67.19 26.68
C ARG A 6 -39.28 65.99 27.14
N HIS A 7 -38.18 65.51 26.55
CA HIS A 7 -37.24 65.93 25.48
C HIS A 7 -36.62 64.66 24.80
N ILE A 8 -36.42 64.58 23.47
CA ILE A 8 -35.15 64.79 22.68
C ILE A 8 -33.98 63.89 23.16
N ILE A 9 -33.37 62.98 22.36
CA ILE A 9 -32.19 63.23 21.49
C ILE A 9 -31.72 61.96 20.73
N MET A 10 -31.46 62.16 19.42
CA MET A 10 -30.52 61.52 18.46
C MET A 10 -30.61 60.01 18.14
N ALA A 11 -30.93 59.59 16.91
CA ALA A 11 -30.17 59.70 15.65
C ALA A 11 -28.99 58.72 15.56
N ILE A 12 -29.05 57.77 14.62
CA ILE A 12 -28.04 57.49 13.60
C ILE A 12 -28.65 56.56 12.55
N ILE A 13 -28.79 57.11 11.35
CA ILE A 13 -29.01 56.41 10.09
C ILE A 13 -27.65 55.85 9.66
N GLY A 14 -27.56 54.54 9.48
CA GLY A 14 -26.37 53.84 9.00
C GLY A 14 -26.72 52.95 7.81
N VAL A 15 -26.57 53.52 6.62
CA VAL A 15 -26.53 52.84 5.32
C VAL A 15 -25.54 51.68 5.36
N ILE A 16 -25.90 50.49 4.86
CA ILE A 16 -25.09 49.62 3.99
C ILE A 16 -26.04 48.59 3.38
N ALA A 17 -26.58 48.93 2.22
CA ALA A 17 -26.94 47.97 1.20
C ALA A 17 -25.95 48.23 0.06
N LEU A 18 -24.95 47.37 -0.10
CA LEU A 18 -24.25 47.07 -1.35
C LEU A 18 -23.18 46.01 -1.09
N LEU A 19 -22.98 45.12 -2.07
CA LEU A 19 -21.98 44.04 -2.14
C LEU A 19 -22.44 42.65 -1.64
N MET A 20 -23.52 42.13 -2.22
CA MET A 20 -23.61 40.69 -2.42
C MET A 20 -22.72 40.34 -3.63
N ALA A 21 -21.47 39.95 -3.35
CA ALA A 21 -20.66 39.25 -4.33
C ALA A 21 -21.34 37.91 -4.66
N PRO A 22 -21.33 37.43 -5.92
CA PRO A 22 -21.73 36.07 -6.22
C PRO A 22 -20.86 35.14 -5.36
N ALA A 23 -21.52 34.28 -4.57
CA ALA A 23 -20.82 33.23 -3.87
C ALA A 23 -20.03 32.43 -4.91
N ALA A 24 -18.70 32.57 -4.87
CA ALA A 24 -17.83 31.65 -5.57
C ALA A 24 -18.24 30.26 -5.09
N MET A 25 -18.80 29.46 -5.99
CA MET A 25 -18.99 28.05 -5.72
C MET A 25 -17.60 27.50 -5.49
N ALA A 26 -17.26 27.26 -4.22
CA ALA A 26 -16.09 26.50 -3.87
C ALA A 26 -16.27 25.15 -4.57
N ASP A 27 -15.37 24.83 -5.49
CA ASP A 27 -15.31 23.51 -6.09
C ASP A 27 -15.37 22.49 -4.95
N GLU A 28 -16.38 21.63 -5.01
CA GLU A 28 -16.55 20.53 -4.06
C GLU A 28 -15.24 19.73 -4.07
N PRO A 29 -14.61 19.46 -2.92
CA PRO A 29 -13.33 18.77 -2.89
C PRO A 29 -13.51 17.44 -3.62
N THR A 30 -12.87 17.30 -4.78
CA THR A 30 -12.87 16.08 -5.56
C THR A 30 -12.33 14.99 -4.66
N GLN A 31 -13.22 14.12 -4.16
CA GLN A 31 -12.83 13.00 -3.34
C GLN A 31 -11.80 12.20 -4.14
N PRO A 32 -10.61 11.88 -3.59
CA PRO A 32 -9.62 11.10 -4.32
C PRO A 32 -10.30 9.80 -4.76
N ASN A 33 -10.30 9.54 -6.07
CA ASN A 33 -10.90 8.33 -6.63
C ASN A 33 -10.26 7.12 -5.95
N GLU A 34 -11.05 6.35 -5.20
CA GLU A 34 -10.58 5.09 -4.66
C GLU A 34 -10.21 4.16 -5.82
N PRO A 35 -9.12 3.39 -5.71
CA PRO A 35 -8.74 2.46 -6.76
C PRO A 35 -9.85 1.40 -6.92
N GLU A 36 -10.30 1.21 -8.16
CA GLU A 36 -11.26 0.16 -8.52
C GLU A 36 -10.55 -1.19 -8.71
N PHE A 37 -11.26 -2.29 -8.46
CA PHE A 37 -10.73 -3.65 -8.57
C PHE A 37 -11.64 -4.56 -9.40
N ILE A 38 -11.03 -5.47 -10.16
CA ILE A 38 -11.68 -6.56 -10.89
C ILE A 38 -11.22 -7.92 -10.38
N GLN A 39 -12.06 -8.94 -10.52
CA GLN A 39 -11.74 -10.31 -10.09
C GLN A 39 -11.06 -11.08 -11.23
N VAL A 40 -9.86 -11.63 -10.97
CA VAL A 40 -9.12 -12.51 -11.87
C VAL A 40 -8.78 -13.80 -11.12
N GLY A 41 -9.48 -14.89 -11.44
CA GLY A 41 -9.40 -16.13 -10.64
C GLY A 41 -9.80 -15.84 -9.18
N PRO A 42 -8.98 -16.22 -8.18
CA PRO A 42 -9.22 -15.89 -6.77
C PRO A 42 -8.70 -14.48 -6.37
N THR A 43 -8.06 -13.73 -7.26
CA THR A 43 -7.36 -12.48 -6.94
C THR A 43 -8.19 -11.24 -7.29
N LEU A 44 -8.23 -10.25 -6.40
CA LEU A 44 -8.68 -8.89 -6.71
C LEU A 44 -7.52 -8.08 -7.32
N VAL A 45 -7.66 -7.64 -8.57
CA VAL A 45 -6.62 -6.91 -9.30
C VAL A 45 -7.08 -5.49 -9.57
N GLU A 46 -6.24 -4.50 -9.30
CA GLU A 46 -6.56 -3.10 -9.57
C GLU A 46 -6.88 -2.89 -11.06
N SER A 47 -8.02 -2.27 -11.36
CA SER A 47 -8.54 -2.12 -12.73
C SER A 47 -7.57 -1.37 -13.66
N SER A 48 -6.78 -0.45 -13.09
CA SER A 48 -5.77 0.34 -13.82
C SER A 48 -4.65 -0.51 -14.44
N LEU A 49 -4.44 -1.73 -13.92
CA LEU A 49 -3.44 -2.67 -14.43
C LEU A 49 -3.86 -3.32 -15.76
N ASN A 50 -5.14 -3.25 -16.11
CA ASN A 50 -5.70 -3.85 -17.33
C ASN A 50 -5.36 -5.35 -17.49
N ILE A 51 -5.43 -6.10 -16.40
CA ILE A 51 -5.20 -7.55 -16.33
C ILE A 51 -6.54 -8.26 -16.21
N HIS A 52 -6.89 -9.11 -17.17
CA HIS A 52 -8.21 -9.77 -17.23
C HIS A 52 -8.11 -11.29 -17.14
N THR A 53 -6.90 -11.86 -17.20
CA THR A 53 -6.65 -13.30 -17.19
C THR A 53 -5.59 -13.71 -16.17
N GLU A 54 -5.62 -14.97 -15.73
CA GLU A 54 -4.61 -15.51 -14.80
C GLU A 54 -3.20 -15.54 -15.40
N GLN A 55 -3.09 -15.68 -16.73
CA GLN A 55 -1.81 -15.62 -17.43
C GLN A 55 -1.22 -14.21 -17.37
N GLU A 56 -2.02 -13.19 -17.69
CA GLU A 56 -1.60 -11.78 -17.57
C GLU A 56 -1.22 -11.41 -16.13
N LEU A 57 -1.96 -11.94 -15.14
CA LEU A 57 -1.62 -11.76 -13.73
C LEU A 57 -0.27 -12.41 -13.40
N THR A 58 -0.02 -13.61 -13.88
CA THR A 58 1.26 -14.31 -13.68
C THR A 58 2.41 -13.53 -14.30
N ASP A 59 2.24 -13.04 -15.53
CA ASP A 59 3.24 -12.24 -16.23
C ASP A 59 3.49 -10.92 -15.50
N PHE A 60 2.43 -10.27 -15.00
CA PHE A 60 2.55 -9.06 -14.20
C PHE A 60 3.30 -9.29 -12.88
N LEU A 61 3.02 -10.38 -12.16
CA LEU A 61 3.70 -10.75 -10.92
C LEU A 61 5.20 -11.01 -11.12
N LEU A 62 5.61 -11.39 -12.33
CA LEU A 62 7.01 -11.59 -12.73
C LEU A 62 7.65 -10.33 -13.35
N SER A 63 6.85 -9.34 -13.75
CA SER A 63 7.32 -8.10 -14.35
C SER A 63 8.09 -7.21 -13.37
N SER A 64 8.84 -6.24 -13.92
CA SER A 64 9.52 -5.21 -13.15
C SER A 64 8.61 -4.05 -12.72
N THR A 65 7.31 -4.09 -13.00
CA THR A 65 6.38 -3.04 -12.57
C THR A 65 6.25 -3.07 -11.04
N PRO A 66 6.46 -1.94 -10.34
CA PRO A 66 6.28 -1.83 -8.90
C PRO A 66 4.86 -2.20 -8.48
N LYS A 67 4.74 -3.13 -7.53
CA LYS A 67 3.45 -3.71 -7.16
C LYS A 67 3.37 -4.11 -5.70
N ASP A 68 2.19 -3.91 -5.12
CA ASP A 68 1.81 -4.50 -3.84
C ASP A 68 1.02 -5.79 -4.11
N VAL A 69 1.34 -6.83 -3.35
CA VAL A 69 0.71 -8.15 -3.44
C VAL A 69 0.28 -8.57 -2.04
N TRP A 70 -0.98 -8.95 -1.87
CA TRP A 70 -1.48 -9.51 -0.63
C TRP A 70 -1.67 -11.01 -0.79
N GLU A 71 -1.20 -11.77 0.19
CA GLU A 71 -1.24 -13.22 0.18
C GLU A 71 -1.83 -13.76 1.48
N ASP A 72 -2.70 -14.75 1.36
CA ASP A 72 -3.24 -15.50 2.48
C ASP A 72 -2.21 -16.50 3.01
N VAL A 73 -1.90 -16.43 4.31
CA VAL A 73 -0.83 -17.27 4.90
C VAL A 73 -1.21 -18.74 5.04
N ASP A 74 -2.50 -19.07 5.12
CA ASP A 74 -2.91 -20.47 5.33
C ASP A 74 -2.86 -21.25 4.01
N THR A 75 -3.13 -20.58 2.89
CA THR A 75 -3.18 -21.21 1.56
C THR A 75 -2.02 -20.84 0.64
N GLY A 76 -1.33 -19.73 0.89
CA GLY A 76 -0.37 -19.13 -0.05
C GLY A 76 -1.03 -18.49 -1.27
N THR A 77 -2.35 -18.31 -1.25
CA THR A 77 -3.12 -17.75 -2.35
C THR A 77 -2.98 -16.24 -2.38
N ILE A 78 -2.75 -15.68 -3.57
CA ILE A 78 -2.77 -14.22 -3.77
C ILE A 78 -4.23 -13.76 -3.73
N THR A 79 -4.53 -12.81 -2.86
CA THR A 79 -5.89 -12.30 -2.64
C THR A 79 -6.10 -10.93 -3.27
N LYS A 80 -5.04 -10.13 -3.35
CA LYS A 80 -5.10 -8.78 -3.94
C LYS A 80 -3.78 -8.40 -4.62
N VAL A 81 -3.87 -7.66 -5.72
CA VAL A 81 -2.74 -7.04 -6.41
C VAL A 81 -3.09 -5.61 -6.80
N ALA A 82 -2.16 -4.69 -6.55
CA ALA A 82 -2.30 -3.27 -6.89
C ALA A 82 -0.96 -2.70 -7.34
N LEU A 83 -1.00 -1.55 -8.02
CA LEU A 83 0.21 -0.75 -8.25
C LEU A 83 0.78 -0.32 -6.90
N HIS A 84 2.11 -0.40 -6.79
CA HIS A 84 2.75 0.15 -5.61
C HIS A 84 2.69 1.68 -5.69
N GLN A 85 2.01 2.28 -4.73
CA GLN A 85 2.02 3.72 -4.55
C GLN A 85 3.18 4.07 -3.63
N ASP A 86 4.13 4.87 -4.13
CA ASP A 86 5.29 5.28 -3.37
C ASP A 86 4.85 6.24 -2.26
N THR A 87 4.56 5.72 -1.07
CA THR A 87 4.00 6.52 0.03
C THR A 87 5.05 7.20 0.90
N GLY A 88 6.35 7.15 0.56
CA GLY A 88 7.37 7.80 1.37
C GLY A 88 8.78 7.67 0.83
N THR A 89 9.64 8.60 1.26
CA THR A 89 11.07 8.59 0.98
C THR A 89 11.70 7.24 1.33
N PRO A 90 12.57 6.67 0.48
CA PRO A 90 13.23 5.40 0.75
C PRO A 90 13.94 5.46 2.10
N TYR A 91 13.57 4.54 3.00
CA TYR A 91 14.21 4.40 4.30
C TYR A 91 15.62 3.86 4.08
N ILE A 92 16.62 4.74 4.10
CA ILE A 92 18.03 4.39 4.08
C ILE A 92 18.48 4.33 5.55
N ASP A 93 18.28 3.19 6.19
CA ASP A 93 19.01 2.89 7.41
C ASP A 93 20.32 2.18 7.03
N TYR A 94 21.45 2.79 7.35
CA TYR A 94 22.77 2.26 7.05
C TYR A 94 23.10 0.97 7.84
N GLN A 95 22.26 0.58 8.81
CA GLN A 95 22.34 -0.72 9.51
C GLN A 95 21.28 -1.73 9.05
N SER A 96 20.46 -1.37 8.05
CA SER A 96 19.44 -2.24 7.50
C SER A 96 20.07 -3.45 6.82
N TYR A 97 19.52 -4.64 7.10
CA TYR A 97 19.83 -5.85 6.33
C TYR A 97 19.35 -5.76 4.87
N CYS A 98 18.62 -4.71 4.55
CA CYS A 98 17.62 -4.67 3.51
C CYS A 98 17.78 -3.45 2.61
N ASP A 99 18.69 -3.59 1.63
CA ASP A 99 18.94 -2.56 0.61
C ASP A 99 18.21 -2.83 -0.71
N THR A 100 18.35 -1.90 -1.65
CA THR A 100 17.72 -1.94 -2.99
C THR A 100 18.03 -3.21 -3.79
N PHE A 101 19.05 -4.00 -3.46
CA PHE A 101 19.44 -5.22 -4.18
C PHE A 101 19.28 -6.49 -3.34
N THR A 102 18.30 -6.48 -2.43
CA THR A 102 18.00 -7.64 -1.58
C THR A 102 16.57 -8.15 -1.75
N LEU A 103 16.40 -9.45 -1.49
CA LEU A 103 15.13 -9.96 -0.99
C LEU A 103 15.09 -9.74 0.52
N CYS A 104 14.04 -9.10 1.00
CA CYS A 104 13.88 -8.74 2.39
C CYS A 104 12.73 -9.47 3.04
N LEU A 105 12.97 -9.96 4.26
CA LEU A 105 11.94 -10.42 5.18
C LEU A 105 11.76 -9.36 6.24
N MET A 106 10.51 -9.02 6.54
CA MET A 106 10.18 -7.90 7.42
C MET A 106 9.02 -8.28 8.36
N THR A 107 8.96 -7.64 9.52
CA THR A 107 7.83 -7.74 10.43
C THR A 107 6.58 -7.06 9.82
N PRO A 108 5.37 -7.27 10.37
CA PRO A 108 4.18 -6.52 9.94
C PRO A 108 4.33 -5.00 10.03
N SER A 109 5.16 -4.50 10.95
CA SER A 109 5.43 -3.07 11.13
C SER A 109 6.50 -2.53 10.16
N GLY A 110 7.07 -3.38 9.30
CA GLY A 110 8.11 -3.00 8.34
C GLY A 110 9.52 -2.95 8.92
N ALA A 111 9.77 -3.55 10.10
CA ALA A 111 11.14 -3.69 10.60
C ALA A 111 11.84 -4.87 9.93
N ASP A 112 13.12 -4.73 9.63
CA ASP A 112 13.89 -5.78 8.95
C ASP A 112 14.10 -6.99 9.85
N VAL A 113 13.86 -8.17 9.29
CA VAL A 113 14.16 -9.47 9.93
C VAL A 113 15.43 -10.08 9.32
N ALA A 114 15.53 -10.07 8.00
CA ALA A 114 16.70 -10.55 7.26
C ALA A 114 16.69 -10.02 5.82
N GLY A 115 17.88 -9.90 5.22
CA GLY A 115 18.04 -9.58 3.81
C GLY A 115 19.00 -10.53 3.11
N PHE A 116 18.71 -10.81 1.84
CA PHE A 116 19.40 -11.84 1.07
C PHE A 116 19.83 -11.28 -0.29
N LYS A 117 21.11 -11.49 -0.61
CA LYS A 117 21.74 -11.08 -1.88
C LYS A 117 22.14 -12.31 -2.69
N ASN A 118 22.26 -12.08 -4.01
CA ASN A 118 22.64 -13.03 -5.05
C ASN A 118 21.66 -14.19 -5.23
N ALA A 119 21.55 -14.71 -6.45
CA ALA A 119 20.73 -15.89 -6.72
C ALA A 119 21.09 -17.11 -5.86
N GLY A 120 20.10 -17.99 -5.71
CA GLY A 120 20.23 -19.28 -5.06
C GLY A 120 19.26 -19.50 -3.92
N ILE A 121 19.44 -20.63 -3.22
CA ILE A 121 18.57 -21.07 -2.13
C ILE A 121 19.26 -20.80 -0.79
N ARG A 122 18.50 -20.31 0.19
CA ARG A 122 18.93 -20.12 1.58
C ARG A 122 17.94 -20.84 2.49
N ALA A 123 18.41 -21.81 3.26
CA ALA A 123 17.61 -22.47 4.29
C ALA A 123 17.95 -21.87 5.66
N GLY A 124 16.94 -21.72 6.52
CA GLY A 124 17.10 -21.13 7.84
C GLY A 124 15.78 -21.09 8.59
N ARG A 125 15.67 -20.27 9.63
CA ARG A 125 14.41 -19.98 10.29
C ARG A 125 14.37 -18.51 10.67
N TRP A 126 13.39 -17.79 10.15
CA TRP A 126 13.17 -16.36 10.39
C TRP A 126 11.71 -16.16 10.79
N GLY A 127 11.49 -15.88 12.07
CA GLY A 127 10.14 -15.78 12.63
C GLY A 127 9.56 -14.38 12.58
N ASN A 128 8.26 -14.28 12.86
CA ASN A 128 7.49 -13.04 12.89
C ASN A 128 7.53 -12.25 11.57
N VAL A 129 7.67 -12.93 10.44
CA VAL A 129 7.65 -12.30 9.12
C VAL A 129 6.20 -12.06 8.72
N GLY A 130 5.84 -10.82 8.46
CA GLY A 130 4.52 -10.42 7.96
C GLY A 130 4.58 -9.77 6.59
N GLN A 131 5.78 -9.41 6.12
CA GLN A 131 5.99 -8.83 4.81
C GLN A 131 7.30 -9.35 4.22
N TRP A 132 7.36 -9.43 2.90
CA TRP A 132 8.62 -9.66 2.20
C TRP A 132 8.64 -8.93 0.87
N ARG A 133 9.81 -8.48 0.45
CA ARG A 133 9.96 -7.71 -0.78
C ARG A 133 11.09 -8.20 -1.64
N THR A 134 10.88 -8.14 -2.94
CA THR A 134 11.91 -8.28 -3.97
C THR A 134 12.13 -6.88 -4.52
N LEU A 135 13.26 -6.24 -4.20
CA LEU A 135 13.55 -4.90 -4.71
C LEU A 135 14.15 -4.99 -6.12
N ALA A 136 15.29 -4.37 -6.41
CA ALA A 136 15.96 -4.40 -7.71
C ALA A 136 16.67 -5.74 -8.02
N ILE A 137 16.23 -6.84 -7.42
CA ILE A 137 16.69 -8.20 -7.74
C ILE A 137 15.78 -8.81 -8.82
N GLY A 138 16.27 -9.79 -9.59
CA GLY A 138 15.48 -10.48 -10.63
C GLY A 138 14.19 -11.10 -10.09
N GLY A 139 14.21 -11.56 -8.84
CA GLY A 139 13.02 -11.86 -8.07
C GLY A 139 13.26 -12.87 -6.96
N GLY A 140 12.18 -13.40 -6.39
CA GLY A 140 12.30 -14.49 -5.45
C GLY A 140 10.99 -15.12 -5.03
N GLN A 141 11.12 -16.01 -4.07
CA GLN A 141 10.04 -16.75 -3.44
C GLN A 141 10.47 -17.14 -2.03
N ILE A 142 9.51 -17.26 -1.12
CA ILE A 142 9.75 -17.78 0.22
C ILE A 142 8.98 -19.09 0.42
N ARG A 143 9.44 -19.89 1.37
CA ARG A 143 8.69 -21.00 1.94
C ARG A 143 8.65 -20.82 3.44
N TYR A 144 7.47 -20.91 4.02
CA TYR A 144 7.25 -20.72 5.46
C TYR A 144 6.47 -21.87 6.07
N SER A 145 6.53 -21.95 7.39
CA SER A 145 5.73 -22.86 8.20
C SER A 145 4.54 -22.10 8.79
N GLN A 146 3.34 -22.64 8.59
CA GLN A 146 2.08 -22.14 9.11
C GLN A 146 1.28 -23.33 9.65
N ASN A 147 0.90 -23.29 10.93
CA ASN A 147 0.12 -24.37 11.58
C ASN A 147 0.69 -25.79 11.39
N GLY A 148 2.02 -25.94 11.35
CA GLY A 148 2.70 -27.23 11.13
C GLY A 148 2.78 -27.69 9.66
N HIS A 149 2.25 -26.90 8.73
CA HIS A 149 2.33 -27.14 7.30
C HIS A 149 3.30 -26.16 6.63
N TYR A 150 3.91 -26.59 5.53
CA TYR A 150 4.80 -25.73 4.75
C TYR A 150 4.11 -25.21 3.50
N VAL A 151 4.10 -23.89 3.32
CA VAL A 151 3.52 -23.21 2.16
C VAL A 151 4.64 -22.50 1.39
N THR A 152 4.55 -22.47 0.06
CA THR A 152 5.56 -21.87 -0.83
C THR A 152 4.88 -20.88 -1.79
N THR A 153 5.35 -19.63 -1.81
CA THR A 153 4.53 -18.44 -2.13
C THR A 153 4.41 -18.04 -3.60
N ALA A 154 4.32 -18.91 -4.60
CA ALA A 154 4.51 -18.49 -6.01
C ALA A 154 5.80 -17.61 -6.24
N LYS A 155 6.14 -17.36 -7.51
CA LYS A 155 7.32 -16.54 -7.81
C LYS A 155 6.93 -15.07 -7.88
N ARG A 156 7.86 -14.18 -7.54
CA ARG A 156 7.74 -12.74 -7.75
C ARG A 156 8.95 -12.23 -8.51
N GLY A 157 8.69 -11.31 -9.43
CA GLY A 157 9.72 -10.53 -10.12
C GLY A 157 10.27 -9.42 -9.24
N PRO A 158 11.00 -8.45 -9.83
CA PRO A 158 11.51 -7.29 -9.11
C PRO A 158 10.38 -6.41 -8.56
N TRP A 159 10.74 -5.45 -7.72
CA TRP A 159 9.88 -4.38 -7.21
C TRP A 159 8.51 -4.86 -6.70
N THR A 160 8.49 -5.90 -5.88
CA THR A 160 7.26 -6.47 -5.32
C THR A 160 7.26 -6.32 -3.81
N TRP A 161 6.21 -5.73 -3.26
CA TRP A 161 5.94 -5.66 -1.81
C TRP A 161 4.84 -6.65 -1.46
N ASN A 162 5.23 -7.81 -0.93
CA ASN A 162 4.29 -8.85 -0.53
C ASN A 162 3.90 -8.65 0.94
N LYS A 163 2.60 -8.58 1.19
CA LYS A 163 1.98 -8.46 2.51
C LYS A 163 1.25 -9.76 2.82
N LEU A 164 1.59 -10.36 3.94
CA LEU A 164 0.97 -11.59 4.40
C LEU A 164 -0.24 -11.24 5.28
N SER A 165 -1.33 -12.01 5.17
CA SER A 165 -2.54 -11.81 6.00
C SER A 165 -2.30 -12.06 7.51
N GLY A 166 -1.18 -12.70 7.85
CA GLY A 166 -0.69 -12.94 9.20
C GLY A 166 0.84 -12.99 9.24
N THR A 167 1.39 -13.44 10.37
CA THR A 167 2.84 -13.64 10.54
C THR A 167 3.21 -15.11 10.46
N VAL A 168 4.37 -15.41 9.87
CA VAL A 168 4.84 -16.77 9.63
C VAL A 168 6.31 -16.96 10.03
N ASP A 169 6.72 -18.23 10.16
CA ASP A 169 8.12 -18.63 10.26
C ASP A 169 8.66 -18.99 8.87
N VAL A 170 9.44 -18.12 8.25
CA VAL A 170 10.10 -18.42 6.97
C VAL A 170 11.21 -19.42 7.20
N VAL A 171 11.23 -20.50 6.41
CA VAL A 171 12.22 -21.58 6.52
C VAL A 171 13.15 -21.71 5.32
N ARG A 172 12.77 -21.09 4.20
CA ARG A 172 13.60 -21.04 3.01
C ARG A 172 13.29 -19.80 2.19
N VAL A 173 14.34 -19.22 1.62
CA VAL A 173 14.29 -18.15 0.62
C VAL A 173 14.96 -18.64 -0.64
N GLN A 174 14.38 -18.30 -1.80
CA GLN A 174 14.99 -18.52 -3.10
C GLN A 174 14.99 -17.23 -3.91
N ILE A 175 16.15 -16.91 -4.50
CA ILE A 175 16.36 -15.73 -5.33
C ILE A 175 16.76 -16.17 -6.74
N TRP A 176 16.28 -15.44 -7.73
CA TRP A 176 16.67 -15.55 -9.14
C TRP A 176 17.27 -14.22 -9.62
N ASP A 177 18.16 -14.33 -10.60
CA ASP A 177 18.73 -13.22 -11.35
C ASP A 177 17.88 -12.93 -12.60
#